data_AF-A0A292QU55-F1
#
_entry.id   AF-A0A292QU55-F1
#
_cell.length_a   1.000
_cell.length_b   1.000
_cell.length_c   1.000
_cell.angle_alpha   90.00
_cell.angle_beta   90.00
_cell.angle_gamma   90.00
#
_symmetry.space_group_name_H-M   'P 1'
#
loop_
_entity.id
_entity.type
_entity.pdbx_description
1 polymer ?
#
loop_
_entity_poly.entity_id
_entity_poly.type
_entity_poly.pdbx_seq_one_letter_code
_entity_poly.pdbx_strand_id
1 'polypeptide(L)'
;MNTENQLGAKIKFLRKSMGYTQQQLAELANIDDKHLSKIENGIHEPSFKTLQSLSKVLNFDLLNMGATPQENNPLIQNHIYQKAMKILNSAKSEKELQNYYDALKLANRLMK
;
A
#
# COMPACT_ATOMS: atom_id res chain seq x y z
N MET A 1 2.77 -8.90 18.05
CA MET A 1 1.91 -9.15 16.87
C MET A 1 2.64 -8.55 15.68
N ASN A 2 3.10 -9.37 14.74
CA ASN A 2 4.01 -8.96 13.66
C ASN A 2 3.31 -8.06 12.66
N THR A 3 3.97 -6.96 12.30
CA THR A 3 3.55 -5.94 11.33
C THR A 3 3.54 -6.45 9.87
N GLU A 4 3.99 -7.69 9.64
CA GLU A 4 4.39 -8.20 8.32
C GLU A 4 3.27 -8.78 7.44
N ASN A 5 2.01 -8.90 7.90
CA ASN A 5 0.94 -9.49 7.08
C ASN A 5 -0.37 -8.70 7.06
N GLN A 6 -0.30 -7.38 6.90
CA GLN A 6 -1.51 -6.57 6.69
C GLN A 6 -2.09 -6.79 5.28
N LEU A 7 -1.23 -7.01 4.28
CA LEU A 7 -1.63 -7.20 2.89
C LEU A 7 -2.43 -8.49 2.68
N GLY A 8 -1.88 -9.63 3.10
CA GLY A 8 -2.54 -10.92 2.99
C GLY A 8 -3.85 -10.98 3.77
N ALA A 9 -3.88 -10.38 4.97
CA ALA A 9 -5.10 -10.24 5.75
C ALA A 9 -6.19 -9.42 5.04
N LYS A 10 -5.81 -8.31 4.38
CA LYS A 10 -6.75 -7.46 3.63
C LYS A 10 -7.28 -8.17 2.38
N ILE A 11 -6.43 -8.89 1.64
CA ILE A 11 -6.84 -9.74 0.50
C ILE A 11 -7.85 -10.77 0.97
N LYS A 12 -7.56 -11.48 2.07
CA LYS A 12 -8.45 -12.48 2.67
C LYS A 12 -9.79 -11.88 3.10
N PHE A 13 -9.78 -10.69 3.69
CA PHE A 13 -10.98 -9.97 4.09
C PHE A 13 -11.86 -9.63 2.88
N LEU A 14 -11.29 -9.00 1.84
CA LEU A 14 -12.01 -8.63 0.63
C LEU A 14 -12.57 -9.83 -0.13
N ARG A 15 -11.77 -10.91 -0.22
CA ARG A 15 -12.23 -12.17 -0.82
C ARG A 15 -13.49 -12.68 -0.12
N LYS A 16 -13.46 -12.72 1.21
CA LYS A 16 -14.59 -13.19 2.01
C LYS A 16 -15.79 -12.27 1.92
N SER A 17 -15.61 -10.95 1.85
CA SER A 17 -16.73 -10.00 1.69
C SER A 17 -17.41 -10.13 0.34
N MET A 18 -16.69 -10.61 -0.69
CA MET A 18 -17.25 -10.95 -2.00
C MET A 18 -17.81 -12.38 -2.07
N GLY A 19 -17.73 -13.17 -1.00
CA GLY A 19 -18.25 -14.54 -0.95
C GLY A 19 -17.42 -15.59 -1.70
N TYR A 20 -16.19 -15.26 -2.09
CA TYR A 20 -15.35 -16.19 -2.85
C TYR A 20 -14.58 -17.18 -1.96
N THR A 21 -14.45 -18.42 -2.43
CA THR A 21 -13.43 -19.36 -1.94
C THR A 21 -12.04 -18.95 -2.42
N GLN A 22 -10.97 -19.49 -1.82
CA GLN A 22 -9.61 -19.24 -2.31
C GLN A 22 -9.44 -19.72 -3.76
N GLN A 23 -9.98 -20.90 -4.08
CA GLN A 23 -9.96 -21.43 -5.45
C GLN A 23 -10.66 -20.48 -6.44
N GLN A 24 -11.85 -19.99 -6.11
CA GLN A 24 -12.60 -19.07 -6.99
C GLN A 24 -11.84 -17.77 -7.23
N LEU A 25 -11.27 -17.15 -6.19
CA LEU A 25 -10.47 -15.94 -6.38
C LEU A 25 -9.21 -16.22 -7.20
N ALA A 26 -8.54 -17.35 -6.95
CA ALA A 26 -7.33 -17.72 -7.67
C ALA A 26 -7.62 -17.92 -9.17
N GLU A 27 -8.71 -18.60 -9.51
CA GLU A 27 -9.20 -18.76 -10.89
C GLU A 27 -9.51 -17.39 -11.54
N LEU A 28 -10.28 -16.53 -10.86
CA LEU A 28 -10.63 -15.20 -11.37
C LEU A 28 -9.40 -14.30 -11.56
N ALA A 29 -8.41 -14.40 -10.66
CA ALA A 29 -7.17 -13.63 -10.73
C ALA A 29 -6.10 -14.31 -11.61
N ASN A 30 -6.40 -15.47 -12.20
CA ASN A 30 -5.49 -16.28 -12.99
C ASN A 30 -4.15 -16.56 -12.28
N ILE A 31 -4.24 -17.05 -11.04
CA ILE A 31 -3.11 -17.47 -10.21
C ILE A 31 -3.36 -18.84 -9.59
N ASP A 32 -2.30 -19.45 -9.06
CA ASP A 32 -2.38 -20.71 -8.33
C ASP A 32 -3.04 -20.54 -6.95
N ASP A 33 -3.90 -21.48 -6.58
CA ASP A 33 -4.69 -21.46 -5.34
C ASP A 33 -3.81 -21.61 -4.08
N LYS A 34 -2.78 -22.44 -4.14
CA LYS A 34 -1.77 -22.58 -3.06
C LYS A 34 -0.96 -21.31 -2.94
N HIS A 35 -0.65 -20.65 -4.05
CA HIS A 35 0.01 -19.34 -4.06
C HIS A 35 -0.87 -18.28 -3.38
N LEU A 36 -2.17 -18.21 -3.68
CA LEU A 36 -3.09 -17.31 -2.99
C LEU A 36 -3.18 -17.62 -1.48
N SER A 37 -3.28 -18.90 -1.10
CA SER A 37 -3.34 -19.30 0.32
C SER A 37 -2.09 -18.85 1.09
N LYS A 38 -0.91 -19.01 0.48
CA LYS A 38 0.36 -18.52 1.01
C LYS A 38 0.39 -17.00 1.17
N ILE A 39 -0.15 -16.25 0.22
CA ILE A 39 -0.30 -14.79 0.31
C ILE A 39 -1.20 -14.41 1.47
N GLU A 40 -2.40 -14.99 1.56
CA GLU A 40 -3.37 -14.64 2.60
C GLU A 40 -2.88 -14.95 4.02
N ASN A 41 -1.99 -15.93 4.15
CA ASN A 41 -1.37 -16.30 5.41
C ASN A 41 -0.04 -15.57 5.67
N GLY A 42 0.41 -14.71 4.76
CA GLY A 42 1.62 -13.89 4.93
C GLY A 42 2.92 -14.67 4.78
N ILE A 43 2.86 -15.86 4.20
CA ILE A 43 4.02 -16.71 3.96
C ILE A 43 4.79 -16.20 2.72
N HIS A 44 4.06 -15.62 1.75
CA HIS A 44 4.64 -15.07 0.54
C HIS A 44 4.06 -13.69 0.25
N GLU A 45 4.92 -12.76 -0.16
CA GLU A 45 4.46 -11.52 -0.77
C GLU A 45 4.07 -11.75 -2.24
N PRO A 46 2.91 -11.23 -2.68
CA PRO A 46 2.53 -11.30 -4.09
C PRO A 46 3.47 -10.45 -4.93
N SER A 47 3.83 -10.94 -6.13
CA SER A 47 4.47 -10.10 -7.13
C SER A 47 3.56 -8.93 -7.52
N PHE A 48 4.13 -7.85 -8.07
CA PHE A 48 3.33 -6.73 -8.59
C PHE A 48 2.26 -7.17 -9.60
N LYS A 49 2.59 -8.15 -10.46
CA LYS A 49 1.65 -8.73 -11.44
C LYS A 49 0.50 -9.46 -10.73
N THR A 50 0.82 -10.30 -9.74
CA THR A 50 -0.18 -11.02 -8.93
C THR A 50 -1.10 -10.05 -8.21
N LEU A 51 -0.52 -9.02 -7.60
CA LEU A 51 -1.27 -8.01 -6.87
C LEU A 51 -2.15 -7.18 -7.81
N GLN A 52 -1.69 -6.88 -9.01
CA GLN A 52 -2.49 -6.23 -10.04
C GLN A 52 -3.69 -7.10 -10.48
N SER A 53 -3.49 -8.40 -10.70
CA SER A 53 -4.60 -9.32 -11.00
C SER A 53 -5.62 -9.35 -9.87
N LEU A 54 -5.17 -9.49 -8.62
CA LEU A 54 -6.03 -9.50 -7.45
C LEU A 54 -6.80 -8.19 -7.28
N SER A 55 -6.15 -7.04 -7.51
CA SER A 55 -6.77 -5.71 -7.42
C SER A 55 -7.93 -5.52 -8.39
N LYS A 56 -7.81 -6.08 -9.61
CA LYS A 56 -8.87 -6.01 -10.62
C LYS A 56 -10.09 -6.83 -10.22
N VAL A 57 -9.90 -8.01 -9.65
CA VAL A 57 -11.01 -8.90 -9.24
C VAL A 57 -11.67 -8.38 -7.97
N LEU A 58 -10.87 -7.95 -6.99
CA LEU A 58 -11.34 -7.48 -5.70
C LEU A 58 -11.75 -6.00 -5.69
N ASN A 59 -11.60 -5.31 -6.82
CA ASN A 59 -11.93 -3.90 -7.04
C ASN A 59 -11.36 -2.96 -5.94
N PHE A 60 -10.07 -3.08 -5.65
CA PHE A 60 -9.38 -2.18 -4.72
C PHE A 60 -8.24 -1.43 -5.42
N ASP A 61 -7.99 -0.20 -4.97
CA ASP A 61 -6.87 0.60 -5.47
C ASP A 61 -5.57 0.20 -4.76
N LEU A 62 -4.61 -0.26 -5.56
CA LEU A 62 -3.23 -0.57 -5.14
C LEU A 62 -2.56 0.60 -4.41
N LEU A 63 -2.81 1.83 -4.86
CA LEU A 63 -2.21 3.04 -4.31
C LEU A 63 -2.74 3.35 -2.91
N ASN A 64 -4.02 3.07 -2.67
CA ASN A 64 -4.66 3.23 -1.36
C ASN A 64 -4.50 2.00 -0.46
N MET A 65 -3.83 0.94 -0.93
CA MET A 65 -3.63 -0.29 -0.16
C MET A 65 -2.41 -0.21 0.77
N GLY A 66 -1.35 0.51 0.35
CA GLY A 66 -0.20 0.84 1.20
C GLY A 66 -0.51 1.91 2.24
N ALA A 67 -1.66 2.59 2.11
CA ALA A 67 -2.26 3.34 3.20
C ALA A 67 -2.85 2.33 4.19
N THR A 68 -2.16 2.16 5.29
CA THR A 68 -2.76 1.66 6.52
C THR A 68 -4.07 2.42 6.79
N PRO A 69 -5.02 1.87 7.56
CA PRO A 69 -6.07 2.68 8.18
C PRO A 69 -5.45 3.61 9.24
N GLN A 70 -4.60 4.54 8.81
CA GLN A 70 -4.39 5.86 9.40
C GLN A 70 -5.21 6.90 8.61
N GLU A 71 -6.28 6.51 7.92
CA GLU A 71 -7.11 7.42 7.10
C GLU A 71 -7.91 8.47 7.89
N ASN A 72 -7.80 8.51 9.21
CA ASN A 72 -8.25 9.65 10.03
C ASN A 72 -7.08 10.38 10.70
N ASN A 73 -5.92 10.50 10.05
CA ASN A 73 -4.88 11.43 10.51
C ASN A 73 -5.17 12.82 9.92
N PRO A 74 -5.53 13.83 10.73
CA PRO A 74 -5.81 15.19 10.25
C PRO A 74 -4.64 15.80 9.47
N LEU A 75 -3.41 15.32 9.71
CA LEU A 75 -2.23 15.72 8.96
C LEU A 75 -2.30 15.27 7.50
N ILE A 76 -2.82 14.07 7.20
CA ILE A 76 -2.91 13.57 5.83
C ILE A 76 -4.00 14.32 5.06
N GLN A 77 -5.07 14.75 5.71
CA GLN A 77 -6.11 15.58 5.09
C GLN A 77 -5.66 17.05 4.95
N ASN A 78 -4.55 17.45 5.57
CA ASN A 78 -4.05 18.81 5.49
C ASN A 78 -3.52 19.12 4.08
N HIS A 79 -4.04 20.17 3.46
CA HIS A 79 -3.63 20.61 2.12
C HIS A 79 -2.13 20.93 2.00
N ILE A 80 -1.51 21.42 3.08
CA ILE A 80 -0.06 21.69 3.12
C ILE A 80 0.71 20.38 3.09
N TYR A 81 0.28 19.37 3.85
CA TYR A 81 0.88 18.05 3.82
C TYR A 81 0.78 17.42 2.42
N GLN A 82 -0.39 17.50 1.79
CA GLN A 82 -0.61 16.98 0.44
C GLN A 82 0.31 17.64 -0.60
N LYS A 83 0.47 18.97 -0.51
CA LYS A 83 1.41 19.72 -1.35
C LYS A 83 2.85 19.31 -1.11
N ALA A 84 3.26 19.17 0.15
CA ALA A 84 4.61 18.75 0.51
C ALA A 84 4.92 17.34 -0.03
N MET A 85 3.97 16.41 0.09
CA MET A 85 4.13 15.06 -0.44
C MET A 85 4.27 15.03 -1.96
N LYS A 86 3.51 15.85 -2.70
CA LYS A 86 3.69 15.98 -4.16
C LYS A 86 5.09 16.45 -4.54
N ILE A 87 5.66 17.38 -3.79
CA ILE A 87 7.02 17.88 -4.02
C ILE A 87 8.05 16.78 -3.72
N LEU A 88 7.93 16.11 -2.56
CA LEU A 88 8.84 15.03 -2.18
C LEU A 88 8.81 13.87 -3.18
N ASN A 89 7.62 13.48 -3.64
CA ASN A 89 7.43 12.44 -4.65
C ASN A 89 7.91 12.83 -6.05
N SER A 90 8.23 14.11 -6.29
CA SER A 90 8.79 14.56 -7.57
C SER A 90 10.30 14.39 -7.67
N ALA A 91 10.97 13.99 -6.59
CA ALA A 91 12.40 13.70 -6.58
C ALA A 91 12.75 12.60 -7.59
N LYS A 92 13.77 12.83 -8.42
CA LYS A 92 14.24 11.92 -9.47
C LYS A 92 15.37 11.01 -9.00
N SER A 93 15.91 11.28 -7.81
CA SER A 93 16.99 10.48 -7.20
C SER A 93 16.95 10.55 -5.68
N GLU A 94 17.56 9.55 -5.02
CA GLU A 94 17.70 9.51 -3.57
C GLU A 94 18.48 10.72 -3.03
N LYS A 95 19.50 11.18 -3.76
CA LYS A 95 20.27 12.38 -3.44
C LYS A 95 19.39 13.65 -3.46
N GLU A 96 18.47 13.74 -4.42
CA GLU A 96 17.55 14.87 -4.53
C GLU A 96 16.51 14.86 -3.41
N LEU A 97 15.98 13.67 -3.07
CA LEU A 97 15.09 13.51 -1.93
C LEU A 97 15.78 13.88 -0.61
N GLN A 98 17.03 13.49 -0.44
CA GLN A 98 17.85 13.86 0.72
C GLN A 98 18.02 15.38 0.82
N ASN A 99 18.28 16.07 -0.29
CA ASN A 99 18.35 17.53 -0.30
C ASN A 99 17.04 18.19 0.14
N TYR A 100 15.88 17.66 -0.29
CA TYR A 100 14.57 18.17 0.13
C TYR A 100 14.35 17.99 1.62
N TYR A 101 14.73 16.84 2.16
CA TYR A 101 14.65 16.58 3.60
C TYR A 101 15.53 17.52 4.42
N ASP A 102 16.76 17.76 3.97
CA ASP A 102 17.69 18.67 4.64
C ASP A 102 17.20 20.12 4.61
N ALA A 103 16.58 20.55 3.49
CA ALA A 103 15.95 21.86 3.39
C ALA A 103 14.77 22.01 4.36
N LEU A 104 13.91 20.99 4.49
CA LEU A 104 12.80 21.00 5.46
C LEU A 104 13.30 21.05 6.91
N LYS A 105 14.35 20.28 7.23
CA LYS A 105 15.01 20.33 8.54
C LYS A 105 15.57 21.72 8.86
N LEU A 106 16.26 22.33 7.89
CA LEU A 106 16.82 23.65 8.04
C LEU A 106 15.72 24.69 8.26
N ALA A 107 14.67 24.67 7.44
CA ALA A 107 13.53 25.57 7.59
C ALA A 107 12.87 25.43 8.98
N ASN A 108 12.65 24.21 9.45
CA ASN A 108 12.09 23.96 10.80
C ASN A 108 12.99 24.45 11.93
N ARG A 109 14.32 24.48 11.73
CA ARG A 109 15.25 25.08 12.69
C ARG A 109 15.19 26.61 12.67
N LEU A 110 15.02 27.22 11.50
CA LEU A 110 15.03 28.68 11.32
C LEU A 110 13.70 29.36 11.68
N MET A 111 12.58 28.64 11.63
CA MET A 111 11.25 29.16 11.93
C MET A 111 10.82 28.97 13.39
N LYS A 112 11.71 28.45 14.24
CA LYS A 112 11.55 28.42 15.70
C LYS A 112 12.28 29.61 16.30
#